data_AF-A0ABD3QD10-F1
#
_entry.id   AF-A0ABD3QD10-F1
#
_cell.length_a   1.000
_cell.length_b   1.000
_cell.length_c   1.000
_cell.angle_alpha   90.00
_cell.angle_beta   90.00
_cell.angle_gamma   90.00
#
_symmetry.space_group_name_H-M   'P 1'
#
loop_
_entity.id
_entity.type
_entity.pdbx_description
1 polymer ?
#
loop_
_entity_poly.entity_id
_entity_poly.type
_entity_poly.pdbx_seq_one_letter_code
_entity_poly.pdbx_strand_id
1 'polypeptide(L)'
;MVAPYTRLILLTTCLSIPAPSTLAGSGGAPAGADYLPVTYTVHQMSTECIYEVLRKDDHVTFGVFPIESSDGGNLVVAMKFEGPIVAVPSEDDPIDKRLGRALREGSDVGWPRIKDSDVGVRYDRRIGIIDQSFRVDWTHAGDDEDAVAMRGQIEMDRREAYRRYYGQPRGGGGDGPGTTTRPADEAIRDNIFRTITQAKVEPYEMTNIIKAPGWYRLCVSAEYHALSVRMEIRSGWELGGVDATTGHVYTYAERDRLNAEMALDEEVARNDAERNRLDANTYATLDEEVRKVLNNQVREMDLHPTKAQVVHLGSLVAEMKRKQDHHHDRIRNHKATARRNYESLVRSGKLETLLYFLISVVQVYTVRRWLLSKSLLGSFQQTDASVSKYH
;
A
#
# COMPACT_ATOMS: atom_id res chain seq x y z
N MET A 1 24.90 51.23 17.76
CA MET A 1 23.69 50.47 18.12
C MET A 1 23.95 49.01 17.76
N VAL A 2 24.36 48.21 18.74
CA VAL A 2 24.69 46.78 18.59
C VAL A 2 23.88 46.07 19.66
N ALA A 3 22.97 45.19 19.26
CA ALA A 3 22.17 44.38 20.17
C ALA A 3 22.94 43.11 20.54
N PRO A 4 23.01 42.70 21.82
CA PRO A 4 23.63 41.44 22.20
C PRO A 4 22.65 40.28 22.11
N TYR A 5 23.08 39.19 21.49
CA TYR A 5 22.41 37.89 21.48
C TYR A 5 22.64 37.17 22.82
N THR A 6 21.58 36.99 23.60
CA THR A 6 21.56 36.16 24.80
C THR A 6 21.41 34.69 24.39
N ARG A 7 22.44 33.87 24.62
CA ARG A 7 22.36 32.40 24.49
C ARG A 7 21.81 31.80 25.79
N LEU A 8 20.63 31.21 25.72
CA LEU A 8 20.03 30.42 26.78
C LEU A 8 20.58 28.99 26.68
N ILE A 9 21.32 28.52 27.69
CA ILE A 9 21.79 27.13 27.81
C ILE A 9 20.79 26.39 28.68
N LEU A 10 20.02 25.48 28.07
CA LEU A 10 19.13 24.55 28.77
C LEU A 10 19.95 23.30 29.13
N LEU A 11 20.23 23.14 30.43
CA LEU A 11 20.79 21.94 31.03
C LEU A 11 19.68 20.89 31.18
N THR A 12 19.70 19.87 30.32
CA THR A 12 18.82 18.71 30.42
C THR A 12 19.49 17.66 31.30
N THR A 13 19.01 17.47 32.51
CA THR A 13 19.44 16.39 33.42
C THR A 13 18.84 15.06 33.00
N CYS A 14 19.66 14.12 32.55
CA CYS A 14 19.26 12.73 32.31
C CYS A 14 19.12 12.00 33.65
N LEU A 15 17.89 11.70 34.07
CA LEU A 15 17.63 10.68 35.09
C LEU A 15 17.84 9.30 34.46
N SER A 16 18.80 8.56 35.00
CA SER A 16 19.07 7.16 34.69
C SER A 16 18.11 6.27 35.48
N ILE A 17 17.20 5.59 34.78
CA ILE A 17 16.35 4.54 35.34
C ILE A 17 17.09 3.20 35.19
N PRO A 18 17.25 2.40 36.25
CA PRO A 18 17.90 1.10 36.17
C PRO A 18 17.03 0.09 35.38
N ALA A 19 17.68 -0.64 34.49
CA ALA A 19 17.07 -1.66 33.65
C ALA A 19 16.60 -2.89 34.47
N PRO A 20 15.41 -3.46 34.19
CA PRO A 20 15.00 -4.73 34.79
C PRO A 20 15.80 -5.89 34.19
N SER A 21 16.31 -6.73 35.06
CA SER A 21 17.04 -7.96 34.73
C SER A 21 16.09 -8.97 34.07
N THR A 22 16.35 -9.31 32.81
CA THR A 22 15.66 -10.35 32.06
C THR A 22 16.09 -11.74 32.56
N LEU A 23 15.15 -12.44 33.18
CA LEU A 23 15.23 -13.88 33.42
C LEU A 23 15.16 -14.62 32.08
N ALA A 24 16.24 -15.32 31.74
CA ALA A 24 16.29 -16.25 30.63
C ALA A 24 15.46 -17.50 30.96
N GLY A 25 14.22 -17.55 30.48
CA GLY A 25 13.36 -18.73 30.46
C GLY A 25 13.40 -19.39 29.08
N SER A 26 13.63 -20.70 29.07
CA SER A 26 13.74 -21.55 27.89
C SER A 26 12.45 -21.61 27.06
N GLY A 27 12.53 -21.22 25.78
CA GLY A 27 12.15 -22.08 24.64
C GLY A 27 10.69 -22.49 24.43
N GLY A 28 9.70 -21.77 24.94
CA GLY A 28 8.33 -21.85 24.44
C GLY A 28 8.06 -20.67 23.51
N ALA A 29 7.91 -20.90 22.20
CA ALA A 29 7.44 -19.85 21.30
C ALA A 29 6.10 -19.33 21.85
N PRO A 30 5.96 -18.02 22.15
CA PRO A 30 4.72 -17.49 22.68
C PRO A 30 3.63 -17.67 21.63
N ALA A 31 2.73 -18.63 21.87
CA ALA A 31 1.51 -18.78 21.11
C ALA A 31 0.68 -17.51 21.32
N GLY A 32 0.48 -16.73 20.24
CA GLY A 32 -0.40 -15.56 20.25
C GLY A 32 0.29 -14.20 20.39
N ALA A 33 1.46 -14.00 19.80
CA ALA A 33 1.86 -12.63 19.45
C ALA A 33 0.96 -12.16 18.31
N ASP A 34 -0.16 -11.51 18.64
CA ASP A 34 -1.06 -10.91 17.66
C ASP A 34 -0.26 -10.08 16.66
N TYR A 35 -0.23 -10.52 15.40
CA TYR A 35 0.44 -9.80 14.32
C TYR A 35 -0.24 -8.44 14.16
N LEU A 36 0.44 -7.38 14.61
CA LEU A 36 0.01 -6.01 14.40
C LEU A 36 0.55 -5.55 13.04
N PRO A 37 -0.32 -5.26 12.06
CA PRO A 37 0.14 -4.83 10.75
C PRO A 37 0.91 -3.52 10.88
N VAL A 38 2.19 -3.55 10.52
CA VAL A 38 3.07 -2.38 10.66
C VAL A 38 2.69 -1.34 9.61
N THR A 39 2.30 -0.16 10.09
CA THR A 39 1.99 0.99 9.24
C THR A 39 3.18 1.94 9.24
N TYR A 40 3.61 2.33 8.04
CA TYR A 40 4.74 3.22 7.83
C TYR A 40 4.26 4.53 7.21
N THR A 41 4.80 5.65 7.68
CA THR A 41 4.55 6.96 7.07
C THR A 41 5.71 7.30 6.14
N VAL A 42 5.45 7.34 4.85
CA VAL A 42 6.41 7.68 3.80
C VAL A 42 6.22 9.15 3.45
N HIS A 43 7.22 9.98 3.72
CA HIS A 43 7.18 11.40 3.40
C HIS A 43 7.25 11.64 1.88
N GLN A 44 6.80 12.82 1.44
CA GLN A 44 6.92 13.24 0.05
C GLN A 44 8.39 13.19 -0.43
N MET A 45 8.61 12.65 -1.62
CA MET A 45 9.93 12.44 -2.24
C MET A 45 10.90 11.60 -1.37
N SER A 46 10.36 10.80 -0.46
CA SER A 46 11.16 9.89 0.38
C SER A 46 10.84 8.44 0.03
N THR A 47 11.73 7.54 0.45
CA THR A 47 11.59 6.11 0.28
C THR A 47 11.79 5.42 1.62
N GLU A 48 10.84 4.58 2.01
CA GLU A 48 10.93 3.72 3.19
C GLU A 48 11.11 2.28 2.73
N CYS A 49 11.94 1.51 3.44
CA CYS A 49 12.23 0.12 3.08
C CYS A 49 12.13 -0.81 4.30
N ILE A 50 11.56 -1.99 4.08
CA ILE A 50 11.61 -3.10 5.04
C ILE A 50 12.55 -4.19 4.50
N TYR A 51 13.20 -4.92 5.41
CA TYR A 51 14.22 -5.90 5.09
C TYR A 51 13.85 -7.24 5.71
N GLU A 52 14.01 -8.33 4.96
CA GLU A 52 13.69 -9.69 5.42
C GLU A 52 14.73 -10.68 4.94
N VAL A 53 15.03 -11.72 5.74
CA VAL A 53 15.96 -12.79 5.35
C VAL A 53 15.18 -13.92 4.70
N LEU A 54 15.50 -14.20 3.43
CA LEU A 54 14.80 -15.24 2.68
C LEU A 54 15.74 -16.41 2.36
N ARG A 55 15.17 -17.62 2.36
CA ARG A 55 15.88 -18.88 2.08
C ARG A 55 15.82 -19.24 0.60
N LYS A 56 16.74 -20.08 0.17
CA LYS A 56 16.74 -20.63 -1.19
C LYS A 56 15.50 -21.50 -1.41
N ASP A 57 14.92 -21.39 -2.59
CA ASP A 57 13.74 -22.12 -3.06
C ASP A 57 12.47 -21.83 -2.23
N ASP A 58 12.49 -20.76 -1.44
CA ASP A 58 11.32 -20.29 -0.67
C ASP A 58 10.35 -19.50 -1.57
N HIS A 59 9.06 -19.59 -1.25
CA HIS A 59 8.05 -18.74 -1.86
C HIS A 59 7.90 -17.50 -0.99
N VAL A 60 8.16 -16.33 -1.56
CA VAL A 60 7.94 -15.06 -0.85
C VAL A 60 6.76 -14.33 -1.47
N THR A 61 5.86 -13.82 -0.64
CA THR A 61 4.86 -12.85 -1.08
C THR A 61 5.13 -11.52 -0.40
N PHE A 62 5.33 -10.46 -1.19
CA PHE A 62 5.36 -9.11 -0.65
C PHE A 62 4.03 -8.40 -0.96
N GLY A 63 3.61 -7.54 -0.04
CA GLY A 63 2.35 -6.81 -0.09
C GLY A 63 2.53 -5.34 0.22
N VAL A 64 1.88 -4.47 -0.55
CA VAL A 64 1.81 -3.03 -0.26
C VAL A 64 0.36 -2.58 -0.33
N PHE A 65 -0.10 -1.85 0.69
CA PHE A 65 -1.42 -1.26 0.73
C PHE A 65 -1.37 0.19 1.23
N PRO A 66 -1.70 1.18 0.40
CA PRO A 66 -1.81 2.55 0.85
C PRO A 66 -3.09 2.76 1.67
N ILE A 67 -2.94 3.27 2.90
CA ILE A 67 -4.05 3.52 3.82
C ILE A 67 -4.60 4.93 3.61
N GLU A 68 -3.72 5.93 3.59
CA GLU A 68 -4.11 7.33 3.48
C GLU A 68 -3.01 8.18 2.83
N SER A 69 -3.42 9.33 2.29
CA SER A 69 -2.51 10.38 1.83
C SER A 69 -2.77 11.63 2.67
N SER A 70 -1.71 12.29 3.13
CA SER A 70 -1.80 13.45 4.03
C SER A 70 -2.67 14.58 3.49
N ASP A 71 -2.63 14.79 2.16
CA ASP A 71 -3.26 15.95 1.50
C ASP A 71 -4.48 15.54 0.66
N GLY A 72 -4.97 14.32 0.87
CA GLY A 72 -6.01 13.78 0.02
C GLY A 72 -5.57 13.58 -1.44
N GLY A 73 -4.26 13.48 -1.69
CA GLY A 73 -3.70 13.27 -3.02
C GLY A 73 -4.00 11.87 -3.57
N ASN A 74 -3.57 11.66 -4.81
CA ASN A 74 -3.65 10.37 -5.50
C ASN A 74 -2.88 9.29 -4.73
N LEU A 75 -3.45 8.10 -4.62
CA LEU A 75 -2.82 6.95 -3.97
C LEU A 75 -1.95 6.21 -4.98
N VAL A 76 -0.86 6.86 -5.41
CA VAL A 76 0.12 6.27 -6.31
C VAL A 76 1.38 5.96 -5.52
N VAL A 77 1.79 4.71 -5.57
CA VAL A 77 2.98 4.23 -4.87
C VAL A 77 3.96 3.68 -5.89
N ALA A 78 5.20 4.18 -5.87
CA ALA A 78 6.30 3.51 -6.54
C ALA A 78 6.91 2.50 -5.57
N MET A 79 6.97 1.23 -5.95
CA MET A 79 7.54 0.18 -5.13
C MET A 79 8.68 -0.53 -5.86
N LYS A 80 9.64 -1.00 -5.08
CA LYS A 80 10.79 -1.75 -5.57
C LYS A 80 11.06 -2.94 -4.66
N PHE A 81 10.98 -4.14 -5.20
CA PHE A 81 11.37 -5.36 -4.50
C PHE A 81 12.68 -5.87 -5.07
N GLU A 82 13.70 -5.96 -4.22
CA GLU A 82 15.04 -6.29 -4.67
C GLU A 82 15.84 -7.13 -3.67
N GLY A 83 16.71 -8.00 -4.20
CA GLY A 83 17.62 -8.82 -3.42
C GLY A 83 18.17 -10.03 -4.18
N PRO A 84 19.10 -10.80 -3.59
CA PRO A 84 19.65 -10.58 -2.25
C PRO A 84 20.61 -9.37 -2.22
N ILE A 85 20.44 -8.51 -1.22
CA ILE A 85 21.26 -7.32 -0.94
C ILE A 85 22.57 -7.71 -0.28
N VAL A 86 22.46 -8.65 0.65
CA VAL A 86 23.54 -9.21 1.44
C VAL A 86 23.30 -10.71 1.47
N ALA A 87 24.33 -11.50 1.18
CA ALA A 87 24.25 -12.96 1.33
C ALA A 87 23.97 -13.32 2.80
N VAL A 88 23.30 -14.45 3.05
CA VAL A 88 23.09 -14.92 4.43
C VAL A 88 24.46 -15.15 5.08
N PRO A 89 24.76 -14.54 6.24
CA PRO A 89 25.98 -14.84 6.96
C PRO A 89 25.99 -16.34 7.32
N SER A 90 27.17 -16.97 7.32
CA SER A 90 27.32 -18.33 7.84
C SER A 90 26.77 -18.42 9.27
N GLU A 91 26.22 -19.57 9.67
CA GLU A 91 25.56 -19.79 10.98
C GLU A 91 26.42 -19.36 12.19
N ASP A 92 27.74 -19.28 12.03
CA ASP A 92 28.70 -18.88 13.07
C ASP A 92 28.81 -17.36 13.31
N ASP A 93 28.21 -16.50 12.46
CA ASP A 93 28.37 -15.05 12.53
C ASP A 93 27.14 -14.33 13.13
N PRO A 94 27.27 -13.52 14.20
CA PRO A 94 26.13 -12.82 14.82
C PRO A 94 25.52 -11.76 13.89
N ILE A 95 24.24 -11.97 13.55
CA ILE A 95 23.48 -11.28 12.50
C ILE A 95 23.36 -9.76 12.73
N ASP A 96 23.10 -9.33 13.96
CA ASP A 96 22.63 -7.96 14.25
C ASP A 96 23.69 -6.86 14.06
N LYS A 97 24.97 -7.16 14.35
CA LYS A 97 26.03 -6.13 14.29
C LYS A 97 26.56 -5.88 12.89
N ARG A 98 26.34 -6.81 11.95
CA ARG A 98 26.82 -6.70 10.58
C ARG A 98 25.78 -6.15 9.62
N LEU A 99 24.48 -6.29 9.88
CA LEU A 99 23.45 -5.80 8.98
C LEU A 99 23.61 -4.31 8.67
N GLY A 100 23.70 -3.45 9.70
CA GLY A 100 23.87 -2.01 9.49
C GLY A 100 25.14 -1.63 8.71
N ARG A 101 26.23 -2.40 8.86
CA ARG A 101 27.47 -2.20 8.10
C ARG A 101 27.34 -2.72 6.67
N ALA A 102 26.82 -3.92 6.47
CA ALA A 102 26.62 -4.53 5.16
C ALA A 102 25.60 -3.77 4.31
N LEU A 103 24.56 -3.19 4.93
CA LEU A 103 23.61 -2.29 4.26
C LEU A 103 24.29 -0.98 3.84
N ARG A 104 25.13 -0.38 4.69
CA ARG A 104 25.91 0.82 4.34
C ARG A 104 26.93 0.53 3.24
N GLU A 105 27.70 -0.54 3.37
CA GLU A 105 28.65 -0.99 2.33
C GLU A 105 27.94 -1.29 1.01
N GLY A 106 26.76 -1.93 1.06
CA GLY A 106 25.91 -2.13 -0.09
C GLY A 106 25.48 -0.81 -0.72
N SER A 107 25.02 0.15 0.08
CA SER A 107 24.58 1.47 -0.37
C SER A 107 25.70 2.31 -0.99
N ASP A 108 26.89 2.32 -0.37
CA ASP A 108 27.98 3.24 -0.72
C ASP A 108 28.85 2.71 -1.88
N VAL A 109 28.94 1.40 -2.10
CA VAL A 109 29.94 0.77 -2.99
C VAL A 109 29.33 0.31 -4.34
N GLY A 110 28.12 0.74 -4.67
CA GLY A 110 27.42 0.28 -5.87
C GLY A 110 26.72 -1.05 -5.59
N TRP A 111 25.48 -0.92 -5.15
CA TRP A 111 24.61 -2.06 -4.87
C TRP A 111 24.11 -2.72 -6.16
N PRO A 112 23.99 -4.06 -6.22
CA PRO A 112 24.75 -5.09 -5.52
C PRO A 112 26.03 -5.46 -6.30
N ARG A 113 27.12 -5.84 -5.60
CA ARG A 113 28.33 -6.43 -6.23
C ARG A 113 28.03 -7.65 -7.12
N ILE A 114 26.89 -8.32 -6.89
CA ILE A 114 26.42 -9.46 -7.70
C ILE A 114 25.85 -9.00 -9.06
N LYS A 115 25.30 -7.78 -9.17
CA LYS A 115 24.77 -7.24 -10.44
C LYS A 115 25.88 -6.91 -11.43
N ASP A 116 27.06 -6.54 -10.92
CA ASP A 116 28.23 -6.23 -11.73
C ASP A 116 29.06 -7.47 -12.09
N SER A 117 28.96 -8.58 -11.35
CA SER A 117 29.59 -9.85 -11.77
C SER A 117 28.92 -10.50 -12.98
N ASP A 118 27.70 -10.07 -13.33
CA ASP A 118 26.85 -10.64 -14.38
C ASP A 118 26.75 -9.76 -15.65
N VAL A 119 27.68 -8.81 -15.85
CA VAL A 119 27.74 -8.01 -17.08
C VAL A 119 28.02 -8.93 -18.27
N GLY A 120 26.98 -9.16 -19.10
CA GLY A 120 27.03 -10.06 -20.27
C GLY A 120 26.27 -11.38 -20.12
N VAL A 121 25.74 -11.68 -18.93
CA VAL A 121 24.90 -12.86 -18.72
C VAL A 121 23.43 -12.51 -19.03
N ARG A 122 22.82 -13.34 -19.88
CA ARG A 122 21.42 -13.26 -20.31
C ARG A 122 20.50 -13.32 -19.08
N TYR A 123 19.45 -12.49 -19.03
CA TYR A 123 18.62 -12.25 -17.83
C TYR A 123 18.02 -13.54 -17.22
N ASP A 124 17.77 -14.55 -18.05
CA ASP A 124 17.32 -15.90 -17.72
C ASP A 124 18.35 -16.74 -16.94
N ARG A 125 19.64 -16.41 -17.04
CA ARG A 125 20.75 -17.11 -16.38
C ARG A 125 21.35 -16.36 -15.19
N ARG A 126 20.86 -15.16 -14.86
CA ARG A 126 21.34 -14.37 -13.72
C ARG A 126 21.04 -15.08 -12.41
N ILE A 127 22.00 -15.09 -11.50
CA ILE A 127 21.95 -15.85 -10.25
C ILE A 127 20.97 -15.17 -9.30
N GLY A 128 19.68 -15.50 -9.42
CA GLY A 128 18.67 -15.25 -8.38
C GLY A 128 18.45 -13.82 -7.89
N ILE A 129 19.01 -12.82 -8.59
CA ILE A 129 18.78 -11.41 -8.30
C ILE A 129 17.37 -11.06 -8.77
N ILE A 130 16.57 -10.58 -7.84
CA ILE A 130 15.28 -9.95 -8.11
C ILE A 130 15.52 -8.45 -8.06
N ASP A 131 15.09 -7.75 -9.11
CA ASP A 131 15.09 -6.28 -9.20
C ASP A 131 13.82 -5.90 -9.96
N GLN A 132 12.72 -5.80 -9.22
CA GLN A 132 11.39 -5.54 -9.75
C GLN A 132 10.94 -4.17 -9.26
N SER A 133 10.62 -3.28 -10.21
CA SER A 133 10.09 -1.96 -9.93
C SER A 133 8.72 -1.78 -10.56
N PHE A 134 7.75 -1.38 -9.73
CA PHE A 134 6.37 -1.17 -10.15
C PHE A 134 5.89 0.19 -9.68
N ARG A 135 4.97 0.76 -10.43
CA ARG A 135 4.15 1.87 -9.96
C ARG A 135 2.74 1.35 -9.83
N VAL A 136 2.16 1.40 -8.64
CA VAL A 136 0.81 0.90 -8.42
C VAL A 136 -0.09 2.08 -8.08
N ASP A 137 -1.21 2.19 -8.79
CA ASP A 137 -2.15 3.30 -8.72
C ASP A 137 -3.49 2.82 -8.17
N TRP A 138 -3.85 3.28 -6.96
CA TRP A 138 -5.13 3.04 -6.30
C TRP A 138 -6.08 4.24 -6.38
N THR A 139 -5.78 5.25 -7.19
CA THR A 139 -6.59 6.48 -7.28
C THR A 139 -8.04 6.20 -7.69
N HIS A 140 -8.28 5.11 -8.42
CA HIS A 140 -9.61 4.70 -8.90
C HIS A 140 -10.03 3.33 -8.37
N ALA A 141 -9.34 2.84 -7.35
CA ALA A 141 -9.67 1.56 -6.74
C ALA A 141 -11.03 1.69 -6.01
N GLY A 142 -11.95 0.77 -6.31
CA GLY A 142 -13.29 0.76 -5.69
C GLY A 142 -14.29 1.76 -6.26
N ASP A 143 -13.95 2.43 -7.37
CA ASP A 143 -14.94 3.13 -8.20
C ASP A 143 -15.99 2.10 -8.69
N ASP A 144 -17.26 2.51 -8.75
CA ASP A 144 -18.32 1.66 -9.27
C ASP A 144 -18.05 1.28 -10.72
N GLU A 145 -18.54 0.11 -11.16
CA GLU A 145 -18.31 -0.42 -12.51
C GLU A 145 -18.67 0.60 -13.61
N ASP A 146 -19.73 1.38 -13.39
CA ASP A 146 -20.16 2.45 -14.30
C ASP A 146 -19.14 3.59 -14.41
N ALA A 147 -18.50 3.97 -13.31
CA ALA A 147 -17.46 5.01 -13.30
C ALA A 147 -16.19 4.51 -14.00
N VAL A 148 -15.83 3.25 -13.80
CA VAL A 148 -14.72 2.60 -14.51
C VAL A 148 -15.01 2.53 -16.01
N ALA A 149 -16.21 2.11 -16.40
CA ALA A 149 -16.64 2.05 -17.80
C ALA A 149 -16.62 3.42 -18.47
N MET A 150 -17.11 4.46 -17.79
CA MET A 150 -17.10 5.83 -18.28
C MET A 150 -15.67 6.36 -18.48
N ARG A 151 -14.76 6.11 -17.54
CA ARG A 151 -13.34 6.48 -17.69
C ARG A 151 -12.70 5.75 -18.87
N GLY A 152 -12.99 4.46 -19.03
CA GLY A 152 -12.54 3.68 -20.18
C GLY A 152 -12.98 4.30 -21.50
N GLN A 153 -14.23 4.76 -21.59
CA GLN A 153 -14.73 5.50 -22.76
C GLN A 153 -14.00 6.83 -22.97
N ILE A 154 -13.81 7.64 -21.93
CA ILE A 154 -13.08 8.91 -22.02
C ILE A 154 -11.63 8.69 -22.49
N GLU A 155 -10.95 7.66 -22.01
CA GLU A 155 -9.59 7.34 -22.42
C GLU A 155 -9.53 6.86 -23.86
N MET A 156 -10.49 6.03 -24.30
CA MET A 156 -10.63 5.64 -25.70
C MET A 156 -10.91 6.85 -26.60
N ASP A 157 -11.82 7.73 -26.22
CA ASP A 157 -12.15 8.96 -26.95
C ASP A 157 -10.94 9.88 -27.04
N ARG A 158 -10.17 10.02 -25.94
CA ARG A 158 -8.93 10.79 -25.91
C ARG A 158 -7.87 10.18 -26.81
N ARG A 159 -7.72 8.85 -26.81
CA ARG A 159 -6.79 8.12 -27.68
C ARG A 159 -7.19 8.25 -29.15
N GLU A 160 -8.48 8.20 -29.44
CA GLU A 160 -9.01 8.38 -30.78
C GLU A 160 -8.83 9.82 -31.26
N ALA A 161 -9.12 10.81 -30.41
CA ALA A 161 -8.88 12.22 -30.70
C ALA A 161 -7.39 12.49 -30.98
N TYR A 162 -6.49 11.91 -30.18
CA TYR A 162 -5.05 11.99 -30.43
C TYR A 162 -4.66 11.35 -31.77
N ARG A 163 -5.20 10.17 -32.07
CA ARG A 163 -5.00 9.51 -33.37
C ARG A 163 -5.54 10.34 -34.53
N ARG A 164 -6.67 11.03 -34.38
CA ARG A 164 -7.20 11.93 -35.43
C ARG A 164 -6.30 13.15 -35.63
N TYR A 165 -5.75 13.72 -34.56
CA TYR A 165 -4.91 14.92 -34.63
C TYR A 165 -3.49 14.63 -35.15
N TYR A 166 -2.85 13.56 -34.69
CA TYR A 166 -1.45 13.22 -35.04
C TYR A 166 -1.32 12.09 -36.05
N GLY A 167 -2.36 11.28 -36.25
CA GLY A 167 -2.33 10.09 -37.09
C GLY A 167 -2.80 10.32 -38.52
N GLN A 168 -3.04 11.56 -38.95
CA GLN A 168 -3.03 11.83 -40.39
C GLN A 168 -1.57 11.71 -40.85
N PRO A 169 -1.22 10.69 -41.66
CA PRO A 169 0.07 10.72 -42.32
C PRO A 169 0.14 12.04 -43.08
N ARG A 170 1.10 12.89 -42.73
CA ARG A 170 1.46 14.02 -43.57
C ARG A 170 1.90 13.42 -44.90
N GLY A 171 0.95 13.23 -45.81
CA GLY A 171 1.18 12.99 -47.22
C GLY A 171 1.82 14.24 -47.80
N GLY A 172 3.10 14.40 -47.56
CA GLY A 172 3.90 15.51 -48.02
C GLY A 172 5.29 14.98 -48.30
N GLY A 173 5.50 14.53 -49.54
CA GLY A 173 6.79 14.13 -50.07
C GLY A 173 7.77 15.29 -49.97
N GLY A 174 8.61 15.23 -48.94
CA GLY A 174 9.73 16.12 -48.76
C GLY A 174 10.94 15.27 -48.42
N ASP A 175 11.74 14.97 -49.45
CA ASP A 175 13.12 14.53 -49.33
C ASP A 175 13.92 15.64 -48.64
N GLY A 176 13.78 15.74 -47.32
CA GLY A 176 14.52 16.64 -46.46
C GLY A 176 15.67 15.88 -45.80
N PRO A 177 16.92 16.01 -46.27
CA PRO A 177 18.06 15.41 -45.59
C PRO A 177 18.36 16.24 -44.35
N GLY A 178 18.18 15.66 -43.16
CA GLY A 178 18.78 16.21 -41.94
C GLY A 178 17.90 16.37 -40.71
N THR A 179 16.81 15.62 -40.56
CA THR A 179 16.11 15.57 -39.26
C THR A 179 16.79 14.58 -38.32
N THR A 180 17.71 15.16 -37.56
CA THR A 180 18.28 14.68 -36.29
C THR A 180 17.41 13.66 -35.55
N THR A 181 18.01 12.50 -35.35
CA THR A 181 17.67 11.45 -34.40
C THR A 181 17.37 12.06 -33.02
N ARG A 182 16.09 12.16 -32.66
CA ARG A 182 15.61 12.40 -31.29
C ARG A 182 14.32 11.60 -31.09
N PRO A 183 14.11 10.96 -29.94
CA PRO A 183 15.07 10.20 -29.15
C PRO A 183 14.44 8.83 -28.79
N ALA A 184 15.01 7.74 -29.33
CA ALA A 184 14.68 6.40 -28.84
C ALA A 184 14.96 6.26 -27.32
N ASP A 185 15.80 7.13 -26.77
CA ASP A 185 16.19 7.18 -25.37
C ASP A 185 15.08 7.70 -24.42
N GLU A 186 14.09 8.48 -24.88
CA GLU A 186 12.95 8.89 -24.03
C GLU A 186 11.95 7.75 -23.84
N ALA A 187 11.68 6.97 -24.88
CA ALA A 187 10.80 5.79 -24.80
C ALA A 187 11.38 4.66 -23.93
N ILE A 188 12.71 4.64 -23.74
CA ILE A 188 13.38 3.68 -22.85
C ILE A 188 13.24 4.10 -21.39
N ARG A 189 13.21 5.41 -21.07
CA ARG A 189 13.02 5.89 -19.69
C ARG A 189 11.61 5.68 -19.16
N ASP A 190 10.59 5.84 -20.02
CA ASP A 190 9.19 5.62 -19.62
C ASP A 190 8.82 4.13 -19.48
N ASN A 191 9.63 3.21 -20.02
CA ASN A 191 9.45 1.77 -19.85
C ASN A 191 10.04 1.21 -18.52
N ILE A 192 10.66 2.04 -17.67
CA ILE A 192 11.34 1.55 -16.46
C ILE A 192 10.34 1.16 -15.36
N PHE A 193 9.13 1.71 -15.36
CA PHE A 193 8.12 1.40 -14.34
C PHE A 193 6.82 0.93 -15.00
N ARG A 194 6.56 -0.38 -14.90
CA ARG A 194 5.24 -0.93 -15.24
C ARG A 194 4.22 -0.32 -14.26
N THR A 195 3.34 0.51 -14.79
CA THR A 195 2.24 1.08 -14.00
C THR A 195 1.09 0.07 -13.96
N ILE A 196 0.64 -0.28 -12.77
CA ILE A 196 -0.44 -1.23 -12.48
C ILE A 196 -1.56 -0.45 -11.82
N THR A 197 -2.67 -0.28 -12.52
CA THR A 197 -3.87 0.36 -11.95
C THR A 197 -4.69 -0.70 -11.22
N GLN A 198 -5.00 -0.47 -9.95
CA GLN A 198 -5.82 -1.37 -9.14
C GLN A 198 -7.30 -1.07 -9.34
N ALA A 199 -8.07 -2.10 -9.68
CA ALA A 199 -9.52 -2.00 -9.84
C ALA A 199 -10.25 -2.04 -8.48
N LYS A 200 -9.74 -2.84 -7.54
CA LYS A 200 -10.32 -3.03 -6.21
C LYS A 200 -9.43 -2.43 -5.13
N VAL A 201 -10.04 -2.05 -4.01
CA VAL A 201 -9.31 -1.53 -2.84
C VAL A 201 -8.76 -2.69 -2.03
N GLU A 202 -7.79 -3.39 -2.61
CA GLU A 202 -7.12 -4.55 -2.04
C GLU A 202 -5.61 -4.29 -2.01
N PRO A 203 -4.87 -4.94 -1.08
CA PRO A 203 -3.40 -4.90 -1.10
C PRO A 203 -2.88 -5.41 -2.45
N TYR A 204 -1.86 -4.75 -2.99
CA TYR A 204 -1.14 -5.32 -4.12
C TYR A 204 -0.18 -6.37 -3.59
N GLU A 205 -0.37 -7.61 -4.01
CA GLU A 205 0.43 -8.75 -3.59
C GLU A 205 1.11 -9.40 -4.79
N MET A 206 2.35 -9.83 -4.61
CA MET A 206 3.09 -10.57 -5.64
C MET A 206 3.95 -11.65 -5.01
N THR A 207 3.79 -12.88 -5.51
CA THR A 207 4.57 -14.04 -5.08
C THR A 207 5.73 -14.29 -6.02
N ASN A 208 6.93 -14.49 -5.46
CA ASN A 208 8.13 -14.86 -6.18
C ASN A 208 8.79 -16.08 -5.54
N ILE A 209 9.51 -16.87 -6.35
CA ILE A 209 10.34 -17.97 -5.85
C ILE A 209 11.77 -17.44 -5.70
N ILE A 210 12.31 -17.58 -4.50
CA ILE A 210 13.64 -17.10 -4.14
C ILE A 210 14.69 -18.08 -4.64
N LYS A 211 15.54 -17.65 -5.57
CA LYS A 211 16.59 -18.50 -6.14
C LYS A 211 17.91 -18.45 -5.36
N ALA A 212 18.15 -17.39 -4.60
CA ALA A 212 19.38 -17.16 -3.84
C ALA A 212 19.03 -16.73 -2.41
N PRO A 213 19.57 -17.37 -1.36
CA PRO A 213 19.28 -16.98 0.00
C PRO A 213 19.98 -15.64 0.33
N GLY A 214 19.34 -14.79 1.12
CA GLY A 214 19.94 -13.53 1.55
C GLY A 214 18.93 -12.55 2.13
N TRP A 215 19.41 -11.34 2.40
CA TRP A 215 18.57 -10.21 2.78
C TRP A 215 17.90 -9.61 1.55
N TYR A 216 16.59 -9.55 1.55
CA TYR A 216 15.78 -8.87 0.53
C TYR A 216 15.20 -7.58 1.11
N ARG A 217 14.90 -6.59 0.27
CA ARG A 217 14.16 -5.40 0.68
C ARG A 217 12.98 -5.11 -0.21
N LEU A 218 11.92 -4.63 0.43
CA LEU A 218 10.79 -3.98 -0.21
C LEU A 218 10.87 -2.50 0.13
N CYS A 219 11.08 -1.67 -0.88
CA CYS A 219 11.10 -0.23 -0.76
C CYS A 219 9.84 0.35 -1.38
N VAL A 220 9.29 1.37 -0.71
CA VAL A 220 8.14 2.15 -1.16
C VAL A 220 8.53 3.62 -1.18
N SER A 221 8.33 4.26 -2.32
CA SER A 221 8.59 5.67 -2.56
C SER A 221 7.30 6.42 -2.82
N ALA A 222 7.16 7.56 -2.14
CA ALA A 222 6.02 8.46 -2.30
C ALA A 222 6.44 9.67 -3.16
N GLU A 223 6.07 9.65 -4.45
CA GLU A 223 6.56 10.66 -5.41
C GLU A 223 5.91 12.03 -5.21
N TYR A 224 4.60 12.08 -4.95
CA TYR A 224 3.84 13.34 -5.00
C TYR A 224 3.38 13.83 -3.64
N HIS A 225 2.92 12.95 -2.76
CA HIS A 225 2.33 13.29 -1.46
C HIS A 225 2.86 12.35 -0.39
N ALA A 226 2.83 12.75 0.88
CA ALA A 226 3.11 11.81 1.95
C ALA A 226 1.99 10.76 2.04
N LEU A 227 2.38 9.51 2.28
CA LEU A 227 1.48 8.35 2.29
C LEU A 227 1.70 7.54 3.57
N SER A 228 0.61 7.10 4.21
CA SER A 228 0.68 6.04 5.21
C SER A 228 0.42 4.72 4.50
N VAL A 229 1.39 3.80 4.51
CA VAL A 229 1.35 2.53 3.79
C VAL A 229 1.54 1.36 4.75
N ARG A 230 0.85 0.25 4.49
CA ARG A 230 1.14 -1.05 5.09
C ARG A 230 2.06 -1.81 4.14
N MET A 231 3.21 -2.24 4.63
CA MET A 231 4.18 -3.03 3.88
C MET A 231 4.41 -4.35 4.59
N GLU A 232 4.49 -5.43 3.82
CA GLU A 232 4.68 -6.77 4.36
C GLU A 232 5.53 -7.61 3.41
N ILE A 233 6.42 -8.44 3.97
CA ILE A 233 7.12 -9.52 3.27
C ILE A 233 6.79 -10.80 4.05
N ARG A 234 6.29 -11.82 3.36
CA ARG A 234 5.87 -13.10 3.94
C ARG A 234 6.67 -14.23 3.34
N SER A 235 7.30 -15.03 4.19
CA SER A 235 8.02 -16.26 3.82
C SER A 235 7.10 -17.47 3.88
N GLY A 236 7.08 -18.26 2.80
CA GLY A 236 6.34 -19.52 2.74
C GLY A 236 6.91 -20.57 3.69
N TRP A 237 8.22 -20.58 3.90
CA TRP A 237 8.86 -21.42 4.90
C TRP A 237 8.33 -21.14 6.32
N GLU A 238 8.16 -19.88 6.69
CA GLU A 238 7.66 -19.50 8.03
C GLU A 238 6.16 -19.75 8.18
N LEU A 239 5.38 -19.40 7.16
CA LEU A 239 3.91 -19.40 7.21
C LEU A 239 3.29 -20.70 6.69
N GLY A 240 4.09 -21.74 6.46
CA GLY A 240 3.61 -23.08 6.10
C GLY A 240 3.15 -23.22 4.66
N GLY A 241 3.68 -22.42 3.75
CA GLY A 241 3.54 -22.56 2.30
C GLY A 241 2.72 -21.47 1.61
N VAL A 242 2.24 -21.82 0.42
CA VAL A 242 1.44 -20.96 -0.45
C VAL A 242 -0.01 -21.45 -0.42
N ASP A 243 -0.95 -20.53 -0.30
CA ASP A 243 -2.36 -20.78 -0.43
C ASP A 243 -2.70 -21.17 -1.87
N ALA A 244 -3.33 -22.33 -2.04
CA ALA A 244 -3.70 -22.87 -3.34
C ALA A 244 -4.76 -22.01 -4.06
N THR A 245 -5.56 -21.23 -3.31
CA THR A 245 -6.64 -20.44 -3.89
C THR A 245 -6.16 -19.09 -4.41
N THR A 246 -5.31 -18.40 -3.66
CA THR A 246 -4.78 -17.08 -4.03
C THR A 246 -3.45 -17.15 -4.79
N GLY A 247 -2.67 -18.22 -4.61
CA GLY A 247 -1.30 -18.31 -5.10
C GLY A 247 -0.31 -17.43 -4.32
N HIS A 248 -0.72 -16.93 -3.15
CA HIS A 248 0.07 -16.13 -2.24
C HIS A 248 0.45 -16.92 -0.99
N VAL A 249 1.57 -16.58 -0.35
CA VAL A 249 1.93 -17.12 0.97
C VAL A 249 0.80 -16.78 1.94
N TYR A 250 0.49 -17.65 2.90
CA TYR A 250 -0.56 -17.38 3.89
C TYR A 250 -0.30 -16.09 4.67
N THR A 251 -1.35 -15.37 5.09
CA THR A 251 -1.18 -14.27 6.06
C THR A 251 -0.93 -14.84 7.46
N TYR A 252 -0.31 -14.08 8.37
CA TYR A 252 -0.18 -14.48 9.78
C TYR A 252 -1.53 -14.85 10.40
N ALA A 253 -2.54 -14.00 10.20
CA ALA A 253 -3.90 -14.24 10.71
C ALA A 253 -4.54 -15.52 10.14
N GLU A 254 -4.25 -15.84 8.88
CA GLU A 254 -4.72 -17.09 8.29
C GLU A 254 -3.95 -18.30 8.80
N ARG A 255 -2.64 -18.17 8.96
CA ARG A 255 -1.81 -19.23 9.54
C ARG A 255 -2.21 -19.54 10.97
N ASP A 256 -2.49 -18.53 11.79
CA ASP A 256 -2.98 -18.69 13.15
C ASP A 256 -4.33 -19.42 13.18
N ARG A 257 -5.22 -19.10 12.24
CA ARG A 257 -6.49 -19.82 12.08
C ARG A 257 -6.27 -21.29 11.72
N LEU A 258 -5.42 -21.57 10.74
CA LEU A 258 -5.11 -22.96 10.33
C LEU A 258 -4.47 -23.75 11.45
N ASN A 259 -3.59 -23.12 12.23
CA ASN A 259 -2.99 -23.74 13.41
C ASN A 259 -4.04 -24.03 14.49
N ALA A 260 -5.00 -23.12 14.70
CA ALA A 260 -6.09 -23.34 15.65
C ALA A 260 -7.03 -24.47 15.19
N GLU A 261 -7.36 -24.54 13.91
CA GLU A 261 -8.14 -25.64 13.32
C GLU A 261 -7.41 -26.98 13.48
N MET A 262 -6.11 -27.03 13.15
CA MET A 262 -5.28 -28.22 13.32
C MET A 262 -5.18 -28.66 14.80
N ALA A 263 -5.06 -27.72 15.73
CA ALA A 263 -5.02 -28.02 17.16
C ALA A 263 -6.35 -28.63 17.66
N LEU A 264 -7.49 -28.15 17.14
CA LEU A 264 -8.80 -28.73 17.44
C LEU A 264 -8.93 -30.14 16.88
N ASP A 265 -8.45 -30.38 15.66
CA ASP A 265 -8.48 -31.69 15.02
C ASP A 265 -7.60 -32.71 15.76
N GLU A 266 -6.40 -32.30 16.21
CA GLU A 266 -5.53 -33.13 17.05
C GLU A 266 -6.16 -33.47 18.40
N GLU A 267 -6.90 -32.54 19.00
CA GLU A 267 -7.65 -32.79 20.23
C GLU A 267 -8.81 -33.76 20.00
N VAL A 268 -9.56 -33.61 18.91
CA VAL A 268 -10.61 -34.57 18.50
C VAL A 268 -10.00 -35.96 18.33
N ALA A 269 -8.91 -36.09 17.57
CA ALA A 269 -8.23 -37.36 17.33
C ALA A 269 -7.72 -38.01 18.62
N ARG A 270 -7.17 -37.23 19.57
CA ARG A 270 -6.74 -37.74 20.88
C ARG A 270 -7.92 -38.25 21.71
N ASN A 271 -9.02 -37.50 21.76
CA ASN A 271 -10.21 -37.90 22.49
C ASN A 271 -10.84 -39.17 21.91
N ASP A 272 -10.88 -39.29 20.58
CA ASP A 272 -11.38 -40.48 19.90
C ASP A 272 -10.48 -41.70 20.17
N ALA A 273 -9.16 -41.52 20.17
CA ALA A 273 -8.21 -42.57 20.52
C ALA A 273 -8.34 -43.01 22.00
N GLU A 274 -8.58 -42.08 22.92
CA GLU A 274 -8.83 -42.39 24.34
C GLU A 274 -10.14 -43.17 24.51
N ARG A 275 -11.20 -42.76 23.82
CA ARG A 275 -12.49 -43.45 23.82
C ARG A 275 -12.36 -44.88 23.30
N ASN A 276 -11.67 -45.07 22.16
CA ASN A 276 -11.41 -46.39 21.60
C ASN A 276 -10.59 -47.30 22.57
N ARG A 277 -9.74 -46.72 23.42
CA ARG A 277 -9.01 -47.48 24.46
C ARG A 277 -9.92 -47.89 25.62
N LEU A 278 -10.85 -47.04 26.03
CA LEU A 278 -11.81 -47.34 27.10
C LEU A 278 -12.79 -48.45 26.69
N ASP A 279 -13.16 -48.50 25.40
CA ASP A 279 -14.05 -49.53 24.85
C ASP A 279 -13.36 -50.91 24.68
N ALA A 280 -12.02 -50.95 24.69
CA ALA A 280 -11.25 -52.20 24.56
C ALA A 280 -11.10 -52.99 25.87
N ASN A 281 -11.39 -52.41 27.04
CA ASN A 281 -11.23 -53.05 28.36
C ASN A 281 -12.55 -53.63 28.91
N THR A 282 -13.28 -54.35 28.06
CA THR A 282 -14.62 -54.90 28.37
C THR A 282 -14.52 -56.32 28.94
N TYR A 283 -14.11 -56.40 30.20
CA TYR A 283 -14.49 -57.47 31.15
C TYR A 283 -14.84 -56.80 32.49
N ALA A 284 -15.90 -56.00 32.49
CA ALA A 284 -16.46 -55.43 33.70
C ALA A 284 -17.81 -56.09 33.98
N THR A 285 -18.16 -56.22 35.24
CA THR A 285 -19.41 -56.88 35.68
C THR A 285 -20.66 -56.21 35.04
N LEU A 286 -21.72 -56.99 34.80
CA LEU A 286 -22.94 -56.58 34.08
C LEU A 286 -23.54 -55.24 34.56
N ASP A 287 -23.45 -54.94 35.86
CA ASP A 287 -23.97 -53.71 36.46
C ASP A 287 -23.11 -52.46 36.12
N GLU A 288 -21.80 -52.66 35.91
CA GLU A 288 -20.87 -51.64 35.45
C GLU A 288 -21.04 -51.35 33.95
N GLU A 289 -21.37 -52.37 33.15
CA GLU A 289 -21.69 -52.21 31.73
C GLU A 289 -22.96 -51.37 31.55
N VAL A 290 -24.03 -51.62 32.31
CA VAL A 290 -25.28 -50.84 32.22
C VAL A 290 -25.05 -49.37 32.60
N ARG A 291 -24.30 -49.09 33.67
CA ARG A 291 -23.94 -47.71 34.06
C ARG A 291 -23.03 -47.03 33.04
N LYS A 292 -22.07 -47.75 32.46
CA LYS A 292 -21.22 -47.21 31.38
C LYS A 292 -22.03 -46.92 30.12
N VAL A 293 -22.92 -47.82 29.69
CA VAL A 293 -23.79 -47.60 28.53
C VAL A 293 -24.69 -46.38 28.75
N LEU A 294 -25.25 -46.20 29.96
CA LEU A 294 -26.09 -45.04 30.25
C LEU A 294 -25.28 -43.73 30.29
N ASN A 295 -24.09 -43.73 30.90
CA ASN A 295 -23.21 -42.56 30.91
C ASN A 295 -22.64 -42.23 29.52
N ASN A 296 -22.29 -43.24 28.73
CA ASN A 296 -21.84 -43.08 27.36
C ASN A 296 -22.98 -42.59 26.46
N GLN A 297 -24.21 -43.09 26.61
CA GLN A 297 -25.35 -42.58 25.84
C GLN A 297 -25.64 -41.10 26.13
N VAL A 298 -25.65 -40.69 27.41
CA VAL A 298 -25.90 -39.28 27.78
C VAL A 298 -24.74 -38.39 27.35
N ARG A 299 -23.49 -38.84 27.53
CA ARG A 299 -22.31 -38.05 27.17
C ARG A 299 -22.06 -37.99 25.67
N GLU A 300 -22.34 -39.04 24.91
CA GLU A 300 -22.08 -39.09 23.47
C GLU A 300 -23.21 -38.45 22.66
N MET A 301 -24.47 -38.61 23.07
CA MET A 301 -25.58 -38.00 22.35
C MET A 301 -25.62 -36.48 22.51
N ASP A 302 -25.20 -35.94 23.66
CA ASP A 302 -25.29 -34.50 23.90
C ASP A 302 -24.00 -33.75 23.54
N LEU A 303 -22.82 -34.35 23.75
CA LEU A 303 -21.56 -33.60 23.64
C LEU A 303 -21.05 -33.48 22.20
N HIS A 304 -21.32 -34.47 21.34
CA HIS A 304 -20.90 -34.45 19.94
C HIS A 304 -21.64 -33.41 19.08
N PRO A 305 -22.98 -33.29 19.14
CA PRO A 305 -23.67 -32.22 18.42
C PRO A 305 -23.28 -30.84 18.93
N THR A 306 -23.10 -30.66 20.25
CA THR A 306 -22.65 -29.39 20.80
C THR A 306 -21.21 -29.04 20.38
N LYS A 307 -20.28 -30.00 20.36
CA LYS A 307 -18.91 -29.75 19.91
C LYS A 307 -18.86 -29.36 18.42
N ALA A 308 -19.59 -30.08 17.57
CA ALA A 308 -19.72 -29.73 16.16
C ALA A 308 -20.34 -28.32 15.97
N GLN A 309 -21.34 -27.97 16.78
CA GLN A 309 -21.92 -26.63 16.79
C GLN A 309 -20.92 -25.55 17.23
N VAL A 310 -20.07 -25.81 18.24
CA VAL A 310 -19.06 -24.85 18.70
C VAL A 310 -18.00 -24.61 17.62
N VAL A 311 -17.51 -25.65 16.95
CA VAL A 311 -16.57 -25.50 15.82
C VAL A 311 -17.20 -24.69 14.69
N HIS A 312 -18.45 -25.00 14.34
CA HIS A 312 -19.19 -24.27 13.31
C HIS A 312 -19.44 -22.80 13.69
N LEU A 313 -19.77 -22.52 14.95
CA LEU A 313 -19.90 -21.16 15.47
C LEU A 313 -18.56 -20.42 15.42
N GLY A 314 -17.46 -21.09 15.75
CA GLY A 314 -16.11 -20.54 15.63
C GLY A 314 -15.79 -20.12 14.19
N SER A 315 -16.07 -20.99 13.21
CA SER A 315 -15.88 -20.66 11.79
C SER A 315 -16.75 -19.50 11.34
N LEU A 316 -18.03 -19.47 11.77
CA LEU A 316 -18.95 -18.39 11.45
C LEU A 316 -18.52 -17.05 12.06
N VAL A 317 -18.05 -17.04 13.31
CA VAL A 317 -17.52 -15.83 13.97
C VAL A 317 -16.28 -15.33 13.26
N ALA A 318 -15.35 -16.22 12.88
CA ALA A 318 -14.17 -15.85 12.11
C ALA A 318 -14.53 -15.26 10.74
N GLU A 319 -15.50 -15.85 10.03
CA GLU A 319 -15.99 -15.34 8.75
C GLU A 319 -16.68 -13.97 8.90
N MET A 320 -17.54 -13.81 9.92
CA MET A 320 -18.19 -12.54 10.23
C MET A 320 -17.16 -11.47 10.56
N LYS A 321 -16.14 -11.78 11.35
CA LYS A 321 -15.04 -10.86 11.66
C LYS A 321 -14.29 -10.43 10.40
N ARG A 322 -13.92 -11.38 9.52
CA ARG A 322 -13.28 -11.06 8.22
C ARG A 322 -14.14 -10.14 7.36
N LYS A 323 -15.44 -10.44 7.24
CA LYS A 323 -16.38 -9.59 6.50
C LYS A 323 -16.50 -8.21 7.12
N GLN A 324 -16.54 -8.12 8.44
CA GLN A 324 -16.61 -6.87 9.17
C GLN A 324 -15.34 -6.02 8.98
N ASP A 325 -14.15 -6.63 9.08
CA ASP A 325 -12.88 -5.95 8.86
C ASP A 325 -12.78 -5.43 7.42
N HIS A 326 -13.14 -6.26 6.44
CA HIS A 326 -13.22 -5.85 5.03
C HIS A 326 -14.21 -4.69 4.82
N HIS A 327 -15.39 -4.75 5.44
CA HIS A 327 -16.35 -3.64 5.39
C HIS A 327 -15.82 -2.38 6.07
N HIS A 328 -15.13 -2.50 7.19
CA HIS A 328 -14.56 -1.39 7.92
C HIS A 328 -13.44 -0.71 7.13
N ASP A 329 -12.57 -1.48 6.49
CA ASP A 329 -11.55 -0.96 5.58
C ASP A 329 -12.19 -0.26 4.37
N ARG A 330 -13.22 -0.87 3.77
CA ARG A 330 -13.99 -0.23 2.69
C ARG A 330 -14.64 1.09 3.14
N ILE A 331 -15.23 1.14 4.34
CA ILE A 331 -15.82 2.37 4.90
C ILE A 331 -14.74 3.41 5.17
N ARG A 332 -13.59 3.01 5.73
CA ARG A 332 -12.47 3.91 6.01
C ARG A 332 -11.94 4.52 4.71
N ASN A 333 -11.82 3.71 3.66
CA ASN A 333 -11.41 4.16 2.34
C ASN A 333 -12.46 5.06 1.71
N HIS A 334 -13.75 4.72 1.78
CA HIS A 334 -14.82 5.61 1.34
C HIS A 334 -14.84 6.94 2.08
N LYS A 335 -14.59 6.95 3.39
CA LYS A 335 -14.47 8.18 4.19
C LYS A 335 -13.27 9.01 3.73
N ALA A 336 -12.14 8.37 3.45
CA ALA A 336 -10.96 9.03 2.89
C ALA A 336 -11.27 9.63 1.51
N THR A 337 -11.88 8.86 0.60
CA THR A 337 -12.28 9.31 -0.74
C THR A 337 -13.33 10.43 -0.68
N ALA A 338 -14.35 10.31 0.17
CA ALA A 338 -15.35 11.34 0.38
C ALA A 338 -14.72 12.64 0.90
N ARG A 339 -13.74 12.53 1.81
CA ARG A 339 -12.99 13.68 2.31
C ARG A 339 -12.16 14.33 1.21
N ARG A 340 -11.51 13.56 0.33
CA ARG A 340 -10.78 14.07 -0.84
C ARG A 340 -11.70 14.84 -1.78
N ASN A 341 -12.86 14.26 -2.10
CA ASN A 341 -13.86 14.89 -2.95
C ASN A 341 -14.41 16.17 -2.31
N TYR A 342 -14.67 16.15 -1.00
CA TYR A 342 -15.12 17.33 -0.28
C TYR A 342 -14.06 18.44 -0.26
N GLU A 343 -12.79 18.13 0.01
CA GLU A 343 -11.70 19.11 0.03
C GLU A 343 -11.44 19.71 -1.36
N SER A 344 -11.54 18.91 -2.43
CA SER A 344 -11.42 19.40 -3.81
C SER A 344 -12.58 20.33 -4.19
N LEU A 345 -13.82 19.97 -3.82
CA LEU A 345 -15.02 20.79 -4.02
C LEU A 345 -14.97 22.10 -3.23
N VAL A 346 -14.50 22.06 -1.98
CA VAL A 346 -14.33 23.27 -1.17
C VAL A 346 -13.23 24.16 -1.77
N ARG A 347 -12.15 23.58 -2.27
CA ARG A 347 -11.06 24.35 -2.90
C ARG A 347 -11.51 24.98 -4.22
N SER A 348 -12.26 24.25 -5.06
CA SER A 348 -12.82 24.80 -6.29
C SER A 348 -13.85 25.90 -6.00
N GLY A 349 -14.74 25.69 -5.03
CA GLY A 349 -15.73 26.70 -4.62
C GLY A 349 -15.08 27.97 -4.05
N LYS A 350 -13.98 27.85 -3.31
CA LYS A 350 -13.20 29.02 -2.84
C LYS A 350 -12.55 29.78 -4.00
N LEU A 351 -11.94 29.07 -4.95
CA LEU A 351 -11.34 29.69 -6.15
C LEU A 351 -12.40 30.38 -7.01
N GLU A 352 -13.55 29.76 -7.18
CA GLU A 352 -14.69 30.32 -7.91
C GLU A 352 -15.22 31.59 -7.21
N THR A 353 -15.40 31.56 -5.89
CA THR A 353 -15.80 32.74 -5.11
C THR A 353 -14.77 33.88 -5.23
N LEU A 354 -13.48 33.55 -5.21
CA LEU A 354 -12.39 34.52 -5.38
C LEU A 354 -12.38 35.12 -6.79
N LEU A 355 -12.61 34.30 -7.82
CA LEU A 355 -12.75 34.74 -9.21
C LEU A 355 -13.95 35.70 -9.37
N TYR A 356 -15.11 35.36 -8.81
CA TYR A 356 -16.28 36.24 -8.83
C TYR A 356 -16.01 37.57 -8.13
N PHE A 357 -15.35 37.54 -6.98
CA PHE A 357 -14.95 38.76 -6.28
C PHE A 357 -14.03 39.63 -7.13
N LEU A 358 -13.03 39.04 -7.80
CA LEU A 358 -12.14 39.73 -8.72
C LEU A 358 -12.89 40.39 -9.88
N ILE A 359 -13.81 39.66 -10.51
CA ILE A 359 -14.65 40.17 -11.59
C ILE A 359 -15.50 41.34 -11.11
N SER A 360 -16.12 41.24 -9.93
CA SER A 360 -16.92 42.32 -9.34
C SER A 360 -16.06 43.56 -9.04
N VAL A 361 -14.85 43.40 -8.51
CA VAL A 361 -13.92 44.52 -8.27
C VAL A 361 -13.54 45.20 -9.59
N VAL A 362 -13.27 44.43 -10.65
CA VAL A 362 -12.97 44.97 -11.98
C VAL A 362 -14.19 45.73 -12.55
N GLN A 363 -15.40 45.20 -12.40
CA GLN A 363 -16.63 45.87 -12.83
C GLN A 363 -16.88 47.19 -12.08
N VAL A 364 -16.68 47.21 -10.76
CA VAL A 364 -16.80 48.44 -9.97
C VAL A 364 -15.74 49.46 -10.39
N TYR A 365 -14.51 49.01 -10.64
CA TYR A 365 -13.42 49.85 -11.10
C TYR A 365 -13.71 50.47 -12.48
N THR A 366 -14.22 49.69 -13.43
CA THR A 366 -14.55 50.18 -14.78
C THR A 366 -15.70 51.18 -14.74
N VAL A 367 -16.76 50.95 -13.95
CA VAL A 367 -17.86 51.91 -13.75
C VAL A 367 -17.37 53.19 -13.10
N ARG A 368 -16.56 53.10 -12.04
CA ARG A 368 -15.98 54.28 -11.37
C ARG A 368 -15.11 55.08 -12.33
N ARG A 369 -14.25 54.42 -13.12
CA ARG A 369 -13.39 55.07 -14.12
C ARG A 369 -14.23 55.74 -15.21
N TRP A 370 -15.30 55.10 -15.66
CA TRP A 370 -16.23 55.69 -16.62
C TRP A 370 -16.90 56.95 -16.07
N LEU A 371 -17.45 56.91 -14.85
CA LEU A 371 -18.07 58.07 -14.20
C LEU A 371 -17.08 59.24 -14.02
N LEU A 372 -15.86 58.97 -13.55
CA LEU A 372 -14.82 60.00 -13.39
C LEU A 372 -14.31 60.56 -14.72
N SER A 373 -14.31 59.76 -15.79
CA SER A 373 -13.92 60.23 -17.14
C SER A 373 -14.98 61.11 -17.79
N LYS A 374 -16.26 60.92 -17.46
CA LYS A 374 -17.39 61.64 -18.07
C LYS A 374 -17.86 62.85 -17.27
N SER A 375 -17.40 63.03 -16.02
CA SER A 375 -17.65 64.27 -15.27
C SER A 375 -16.95 65.51 -15.86
N LEU A 376 -16.17 65.35 -16.94
CA LEU A 376 -15.63 66.44 -17.76
C LEU A 376 -16.57 66.93 -18.88
N LEU A 377 -17.74 66.30 -19.09
CA LEU A 377 -18.75 66.78 -20.05
C LEU A 377 -19.71 67.85 -19.48
N GLY A 378 -19.38 68.42 -18.32
CA GLY A 378 -20.13 69.52 -17.70
C GLY A 378 -19.84 70.91 -18.28
N SER A 379 -18.88 71.08 -19.19
CA SER A 379 -18.74 72.34 -19.95
C SER A 379 -19.67 72.29 -21.17
N PHE A 380 -20.97 72.32 -20.92
CA PHE A 380 -21.97 72.69 -21.93
C PHE A 380 -21.72 74.15 -22.25
N GLN A 381 -20.80 74.38 -23.19
CA GLN A 381 -20.48 75.68 -23.73
C GLN A 381 -21.73 76.14 -24.49
N GLN A 382 -22.50 77.02 -23.84
CA GLN A 382 -23.64 77.70 -24.40
C GLN A 382 -23.15 78.50 -25.61
N THR A 383 -23.20 77.88 -26.79
CA THR A 383 -22.98 78.59 -28.06
C THR A 383 -24.21 79.43 -28.30
N ASP A 384 -24.11 80.71 -27.94
CA ASP A 384 -25.05 81.74 -28.34
C ASP A 384 -25.21 81.70 -29.87
N ALA A 385 -26.41 81.30 -30.28
CA ALA A 385 -26.83 81.38 -31.67
C ALA A 385 -27.02 82.85 -32.04
N SER A 386 -25.97 83.48 -32.56
CA SER A 386 -26.07 84.78 -33.21
C SER A 386 -26.89 84.64 -34.50
N VAL A 387 -28.12 85.11 -34.44
CA VAL A 387 -29.01 85.36 -35.58
C VAL A 387 -28.35 86.38 -36.51
N SER A 388 -27.75 85.92 -37.61
CA SER A 388 -27.34 86.78 -38.72
C SER A 388 -28.49 86.89 -39.71
N LYS A 389 -29.23 87.99 -39.62
CA LYS A 389 -29.99 88.57 -40.76
C LYS A 389 -29.01 88.87 -41.90
N TYR A 390 -29.49 88.82 -43.15
CA TYR A 390 -29.14 89.59 -44.37
C TYR A 390 -29.50 88.68 -45.57
N HIS A 391 -30.64 88.92 -46.24
CA HIS A 391 -30.87 89.83 -47.37
C HIS A 391 -30.65 89.17 -48.73
#